data_AF-A0A1H3DAQ3-F1
#
_entry.id   AF-A0A1H3DAQ3-F1
#
_cell.length_a   1.000
_cell.length_b   1.000
_cell.length_c   1.000
_cell.angle_alpha   90.00
_cell.angle_beta   90.00
_cell.angle_gamma   90.00
#
_symmetry.space_group_name_H-M   'P 1'
#
loop_
_entity.id
_entity.type
_entity.pdbx_description
1 polymer ?
#
loop_
_entity_poly.entity_id
_entity_poly.type
_entity_poly.pdbx_seq_one_letter_code
_entity_poly.pdbx_strand_id
1 'polypeptide(L)'
;MIRNFGVLALLGTAFALSSCGPRTIDYAYRADTTLAQHDRDSLQCEVEATQRIVPNIQTRRTPVIYTPVQTTCQQIGTQTQCTTTGGEWQGGDAYSVDVNEDLRGEVQVQCMRDRGYQIVPLPSCPSRAVTDEARTRLTDRLFAPVPDACAVQITQRGSNVLRQVAP
;
A
#
# COMPACT_ATOMS: atom_id res chain seq x y z
N MET A 1 31.57 -7.35 -55.38
CA MET A 1 30.25 -7.91 -54.98
C MET A 1 30.14 -7.81 -53.47
N ILE A 2 29.50 -6.75 -52.95
CA ILE A 2 29.32 -6.47 -51.51
C ILE A 2 27.81 -6.51 -51.23
N ARG A 3 27.39 -7.38 -50.31
CA ARG A 3 25.99 -7.65 -49.96
C ARG A 3 25.50 -6.72 -48.85
N ASN A 4 24.33 -6.12 -49.11
CA ASN A 4 23.43 -5.51 -48.13
C ASN A 4 23.25 -6.39 -46.89
N PHE A 5 23.45 -5.83 -45.70
CA PHE A 5 22.89 -6.36 -44.45
C PHE A 5 21.77 -5.44 -43.99
N GLY A 6 20.55 -5.84 -44.34
CA GLY A 6 19.32 -5.26 -43.82
C GLY A 6 19.07 -5.72 -42.39
N VAL A 7 18.80 -4.74 -41.54
CA VAL A 7 17.73 -4.71 -40.52
C VAL A 7 17.35 -6.08 -39.92
N LEU A 8 17.80 -6.34 -38.69
CA LEU A 8 17.12 -7.25 -37.77
C LEU A 8 17.16 -6.70 -36.34
N ALA A 9 16.06 -6.02 -36.00
CA ALA A 9 15.35 -6.05 -34.72
C ALA A 9 16.17 -6.28 -33.43
N LEU A 10 16.78 -5.22 -32.91
CA LEU A 10 17.02 -5.05 -31.48
C LEU A 10 15.72 -4.55 -30.82
N LEU A 11 14.74 -5.45 -30.65
CA LEU A 11 13.65 -5.26 -29.69
C LEU A 11 14.22 -5.55 -28.28
N GLY A 12 15.04 -4.63 -27.80
CA GLY A 12 15.55 -4.62 -26.44
C GLY A 12 14.46 -4.17 -25.48
N THR A 13 13.87 -5.15 -24.82
CA THR A 13 12.92 -5.10 -23.71
C THR A 13 13.07 -3.86 -22.82
N ALA A 14 12.22 -2.85 -23.02
CA ALA A 14 12.05 -1.76 -22.07
C ALA A 14 11.32 -2.31 -20.84
N PHE A 15 12.08 -2.76 -19.84
CA PHE A 15 11.58 -2.97 -18.49
C PHE A 15 11.10 -1.62 -17.95
N ALA A 16 9.79 -1.38 -18.00
CA ALA A 16 9.18 -0.29 -17.28
C ALA A 16 9.40 -0.55 -15.78
N LEU A 17 10.38 0.12 -15.19
CA LEU A 17 10.49 0.26 -13.75
C LEU A 17 9.23 0.98 -13.29
N SER A 18 8.23 0.23 -12.82
CA SER A 18 7.13 0.78 -12.07
C SER A 18 7.72 1.36 -10.78
N SER A 19 8.00 2.66 -10.76
CA SER A 19 8.32 3.32 -9.49
C SER A 19 7.04 3.23 -8.64
N CYS A 20 7.16 2.64 -7.46
CA CYS A 20 6.15 2.85 -6.42
C CYS A 20 6.14 4.35 -6.15
N GLY A 21 5.12 5.06 -6.63
CA GLY A 21 4.89 6.45 -6.28
C GLY A 21 4.81 6.61 -4.76
N PRO A 22 5.05 7.82 -4.24
CA PRO A 22 4.95 8.07 -2.81
C PRO A 22 3.53 7.69 -2.33
N ARG A 23 3.45 6.82 -1.31
CA ARG A 23 2.15 6.44 -0.74
C ARG A 23 1.52 7.68 -0.13
N THR A 24 0.24 7.90 -0.37
CA THR A 24 -0.51 8.98 0.30
C THR A 24 -0.87 8.54 1.71
N ILE A 25 -0.73 9.45 2.67
CA ILE A 25 -1.10 9.30 4.07
C ILE A 25 -2.12 10.40 4.39
N ASP A 26 -3.22 10.00 5.03
CA ASP A 26 -4.20 10.95 5.55
C ASP A 26 -3.67 11.59 6.85
N TYR A 27 -3.21 12.83 6.75
CA TYR A 27 -2.69 13.59 7.88
C TYR A 27 -3.79 14.37 8.58
N ALA A 28 -4.05 14.04 9.86
CA ALA A 28 -5.04 14.73 10.67
C ALA A 28 -4.41 15.90 11.45
N TYR A 29 -4.72 17.12 11.03
CA TYR A 29 -4.18 18.34 11.62
C TYR A 29 -5.23 19.12 12.42
N ARG A 30 -4.85 19.56 13.62
CA ARG A 30 -5.57 20.57 14.40
C ARG A 30 -4.54 21.48 15.04
N ALA A 31 -4.78 22.79 14.98
CA ALA A 31 -3.89 23.77 15.60
C ALA A 31 -3.71 23.51 17.10
N ASP A 32 -2.55 23.91 17.63
CA ASP A 32 -2.22 23.87 19.06
C ASP A 32 -2.39 22.49 19.73
N THR A 33 -2.27 21.41 18.96
CA THR A 33 -2.42 20.04 19.43
C THR A 33 -1.06 19.35 19.50
N THR A 34 -0.76 18.76 20.67
CA THR A 34 0.42 17.90 20.87
C THR A 34 0.23 16.54 20.18
N LEU A 35 1.32 15.87 19.79
CA LEU A 35 1.21 14.54 19.20
C LEU A 35 0.55 13.54 20.17
N ALA A 36 0.84 13.68 21.47
CA ALA A 36 0.21 12.86 22.51
C ALA A 36 -1.30 13.11 22.64
N GLN A 37 -1.78 14.35 22.44
CA GLN A 37 -3.22 14.63 22.38
C GLN A 37 -3.86 14.01 21.14
N HIS A 38 -3.22 14.15 19.99
CA HIS A 38 -3.66 13.51 18.75
C HIS A 38 -3.81 11.99 18.90
N ASP A 39 -2.83 11.32 19.50
CA ASP A 39 -2.88 9.88 19.71
C ASP A 39 -4.02 9.44 20.63
N ARG A 40 -4.30 10.23 21.67
CA ARG A 40 -5.45 9.99 22.55
C ARG A 40 -6.78 10.19 21.82
N ASP A 41 -6.89 11.26 21.03
CA ASP A 41 -8.10 11.54 20.25
C ASP A 41 -8.34 10.44 19.22
N SER A 42 -7.30 10.03 18.49
CA SER A 42 -7.35 8.94 17.51
C SER A 42 -7.73 7.60 18.14
N LEU A 43 -7.15 7.25 19.29
CA LEU A 43 -7.52 6.04 20.03
C LEU A 43 -8.98 6.08 20.51
N GLN A 44 -9.44 7.22 21.03
CA GLN A 44 -10.84 7.33 21.46
C GLN A 44 -11.80 7.18 20.28
N CYS A 45 -11.47 7.77 19.12
CA CYS A 45 -12.26 7.59 17.90
C CYS A 45 -12.22 6.15 17.38
N GLU A 46 -11.10 5.44 17.49
CA GLU A 46 -10.97 4.02 17.15
C GLU A 46 -11.87 3.14 18.03
N VAL A 47 -11.87 3.41 19.35
CA VAL A 47 -12.74 2.73 20.32
C VAL A 47 -14.21 2.99 20.02
N GLU A 48 -14.58 4.25 19.77
CA GLU A 48 -15.94 4.62 19.42
C GLU A 48 -16.41 3.96 18.13
N ALA A 49 -15.57 3.98 17.09
CA ALA A 49 -15.87 3.33 15.82
C ALA A 49 -16.07 1.82 16.00
N THR A 50 -15.24 1.16 16.82
CA THR A 50 -15.36 -0.28 17.11
C THR A 50 -16.61 -0.62 17.93
N GLN A 51 -17.06 0.28 18.79
CA GLN A 51 -18.31 0.11 19.56
C GLN A 51 -19.56 0.30 18.68
N ARG A 52 -19.52 1.25 17.74
CA ARG A 52 -20.65 1.52 16.83
C ARG A 52 -20.71 0.51 15.68
N ILE A 53 -19.55 0.12 15.14
CA ILE A 53 -19.38 -0.75 13.99
C ILE A 53 -18.65 -2.01 14.44
N VAL A 54 -19.42 -3.04 14.80
CA VAL A 54 -18.90 -4.33 15.26
C VAL A 54 -18.29 -5.10 14.08
N PRO A 55 -17.18 -5.85 14.29
CA PRO A 55 -16.61 -6.72 13.26
C PRO A 55 -17.63 -7.69 12.67
N ASN A 56 -17.62 -7.83 11.34
CA ASN A 56 -18.41 -8.83 10.62
C ASN A 56 -17.46 -9.73 9.85
N ILE A 57 -16.92 -10.73 10.55
CA ILE A 57 -15.96 -11.67 9.99
C ILE A 57 -16.66 -12.70 9.10
N GLN A 58 -16.34 -12.68 7.82
CA GLN A 58 -16.81 -13.66 6.85
C GLN A 58 -15.67 -14.56 6.41
N THR A 59 -15.87 -15.87 6.54
CA THR A 59 -14.96 -16.86 5.94
C THR A 59 -15.35 -17.09 4.48
N ARG A 60 -14.38 -16.87 3.59
CA ARG A 60 -14.48 -17.05 2.14
C ARG A 60 -13.43 -18.05 1.69
N ARG A 61 -13.52 -18.51 0.45
CA ARG A 61 -12.52 -19.39 -0.17
C ARG A 61 -11.99 -18.80 -1.44
N THR A 62 -10.69 -19.00 -1.70
CA THR A 62 -10.13 -18.71 -3.02
C THR A 62 -10.77 -19.65 -4.05
N PRO A 63 -10.97 -19.22 -5.30
CA PRO A 63 -11.48 -20.08 -6.35
C PRO A 63 -10.61 -21.33 -6.52
N VAL A 64 -11.25 -22.48 -6.72
CA VAL A 64 -10.57 -23.72 -7.06
C VAL A 64 -10.40 -23.77 -8.57
N ILE A 65 -9.15 -23.83 -9.04
CA ILE A 65 -8.80 -23.86 -10.46
C ILE A 65 -8.06 -25.16 -10.74
N TYR A 66 -8.51 -25.89 -11.76
CA TYR A 66 -7.79 -27.05 -12.28
C TYR A 66 -7.00 -26.65 -13.52
N THR A 67 -5.71 -26.94 -13.54
CA THR A 67 -4.87 -26.78 -14.72
C THR A 67 -4.94 -28.08 -15.53
N PRO A 68 -5.55 -28.09 -16.74
CA PRO A 68 -5.65 -29.31 -17.55
C PRO A 68 -4.29 -29.88 -17.89
N VAL A 69 -4.20 -31.21 -17.93
CA VAL A 69 -3.02 -31.90 -18.44
C VAL A 69 -2.90 -31.62 -19.94
N GLN A 70 -1.71 -31.19 -20.37
CA GLN A 70 -1.38 -31.00 -21.78
C GLN A 70 -0.10 -31.78 -22.08
N THR A 71 -0.11 -32.57 -23.13
CA THR A 71 1.08 -33.30 -23.62
C THR A 71 1.40 -32.83 -25.02
N THR A 72 2.62 -32.30 -25.21
CA THR A 72 3.12 -31.88 -26.52
C THR A 72 4.32 -32.72 -26.87
N CYS A 73 4.24 -33.40 -28.02
CA CYS A 73 5.34 -34.17 -28.57
C CYS A 73 5.95 -33.45 -29.77
N GLN A 74 7.28 -33.40 -29.83
CA GLN A 74 8.03 -32.87 -30.96
C GLN A 74 9.05 -33.90 -31.42
N GLN A 75 9.27 -33.98 -32.74
CA GLN A 75 10.28 -34.86 -33.32
C GLN A 75 11.60 -34.11 -33.44
N ILE A 76 12.66 -34.66 -32.83
CA ILE A 76 14.01 -34.12 -32.86
C ILE A 76 14.91 -35.19 -33.48
N GLY A 77 15.29 -34.99 -34.75
CA GLY A 77 15.99 -35.98 -35.55
C GLY A 77 15.16 -37.25 -35.75
N THR A 78 15.66 -38.39 -35.27
CA THR A 78 14.97 -39.70 -35.30
C THR A 78 14.22 -40.02 -34.00
N GLN A 79 14.26 -39.14 -33.00
CA GLN A 79 13.62 -39.35 -31.70
C GLN A 79 12.37 -38.48 -31.55
N THR A 80 11.36 -39.00 -30.85
CA THR A 80 10.19 -38.23 -30.43
C THR A 80 10.33 -37.89 -28.96
N GLN A 81 10.30 -36.60 -28.63
CA GLN A 81 10.34 -36.11 -27.26
C GLN A 81 8.99 -35.51 -26.89
N CYS A 82 8.41 -35.96 -25.78
CA CYS A 82 7.12 -35.49 -25.27
C CYS A 82 7.29 -34.79 -23.94
N THR A 83 6.68 -33.61 -23.79
CA THR A 83 6.61 -32.87 -22.53
C THR A 83 5.16 -32.82 -22.08
N THR A 84 4.91 -33.21 -20.84
CA THR A 84 3.59 -33.11 -20.20
C THR A 84 3.62 -32.04 -19.11
N THR A 85 2.63 -31.14 -19.11
CA THR A 85 2.46 -30.08 -18.10
C THR A 85 1.03 -30.07 -17.58
N GLY A 86 0.81 -29.45 -16.41
CA GLY A 86 -0.51 -29.35 -15.77
C GLY A 86 -0.87 -30.58 -14.93
N GLY A 87 -2.17 -30.74 -14.63
CA GLY A 87 -2.70 -31.78 -13.75
C GLY A 87 -2.87 -31.37 -12.29
N GLU A 88 -2.59 -30.11 -11.98
CA GLU A 88 -2.62 -29.57 -10.62
C GLU A 88 -3.94 -28.86 -10.32
N TRP A 89 -4.39 -28.98 -9.07
CA TRP A 89 -5.42 -28.14 -8.49
C TRP A 89 -4.78 -27.02 -7.69
N GLN A 90 -5.28 -25.80 -7.84
CA GLN A 90 -4.81 -24.62 -7.12
C GLN A 90 -6.00 -23.89 -6.47
N GLY A 91 -5.76 -23.27 -5.31
CA GLY A 91 -6.77 -22.53 -4.55
C GLY A 91 -7.68 -23.40 -3.67
N GLY A 92 -8.81 -22.83 -3.24
CA GLY A 92 -9.70 -23.42 -2.23
C GLY A 92 -9.34 -23.06 -0.79
N ASP A 93 -8.29 -22.25 -0.60
CA ASP A 93 -7.81 -21.75 0.69
C ASP A 93 -8.90 -20.91 1.36
N ALA A 94 -9.18 -21.20 2.62
CA ALA A 94 -10.08 -20.40 3.43
C ALA A 94 -9.37 -19.12 3.89
N TYR A 95 -10.02 -17.97 3.75
CA TYR A 95 -9.57 -16.70 4.29
C TYR A 95 -10.72 -16.00 5.01
N SER A 96 -10.39 -15.18 6.00
CA SER A 96 -11.36 -14.38 6.74
C SER A 96 -11.20 -12.91 6.41
N VAL A 97 -12.32 -12.23 6.20
CA VAL A 97 -12.36 -10.78 5.94
C VAL A 97 -13.39 -10.13 6.86
N ASP A 98 -13.05 -8.99 7.45
CA ASP A 98 -14.03 -8.15 8.13
C ASP A 98 -14.69 -7.23 7.10
N VAL A 99 -15.95 -7.50 6.75
CA VAL A 99 -16.64 -6.70 5.74
C VAL A 99 -17.03 -5.30 6.21
N ASN A 100 -16.89 -5.02 7.51
CA ASN A 100 -17.19 -3.73 8.12
C ASN A 100 -15.93 -2.90 8.41
N GLU A 101 -14.73 -3.37 8.04
CA GLU A 101 -13.47 -2.68 8.31
C GLU A 101 -13.45 -1.26 7.74
N ASP A 102 -13.82 -1.10 6.47
CA ASP A 102 -13.82 0.20 5.78
C ASP A 102 -14.77 1.20 6.46
N LEU A 103 -16.01 0.79 6.74
CA LEU A 103 -17.00 1.64 7.41
C LEU A 103 -16.56 2.07 8.81
N ARG A 104 -15.85 1.18 9.53
CA ARG A 104 -15.26 1.54 10.84
C ARG A 104 -14.19 2.62 10.67
N GLY A 105 -13.36 2.52 9.64
CA GLY A 105 -12.39 3.56 9.27
C GLY A 105 -13.08 4.90 8.96
N GLU A 106 -14.17 4.88 8.20
CA GLU A 106 -14.96 6.09 7.91
C GLU A 106 -15.52 6.75 9.18
N VAL A 107 -16.05 5.96 10.11
CA VAL A 107 -16.55 6.46 11.40
C VAL A 107 -15.44 7.04 12.26
N GLN A 108 -14.25 6.41 12.27
CA GLN A 108 -13.08 6.96 12.96
C GLN A 108 -12.68 8.32 12.37
N VAL A 109 -12.63 8.44 11.05
CA VAL A 109 -12.32 9.69 10.34
C VAL A 109 -13.37 10.76 10.64
N GLN A 110 -14.66 10.40 10.67
CA GLN A 110 -15.74 11.31 11.03
C GLN A 110 -15.57 11.81 12.46
N CYS A 111 -15.30 10.93 13.42
CA CYS A 111 -15.04 11.32 14.82
C CYS A 111 -13.88 12.31 14.94
N MET A 112 -12.79 12.10 14.18
CA MET A 112 -11.67 13.05 14.15
C MET A 112 -12.11 14.41 13.59
N ARG A 113 -12.91 14.44 12.52
CA ARG A 113 -13.47 15.69 11.96
C ARG A 113 -14.38 16.42 12.96
N ASP A 114 -15.21 15.68 13.69
CA ASP A 114 -16.10 16.23 14.72
C ASP A 114 -15.31 16.85 15.88
N ARG A 115 -14.10 16.33 16.15
CA ARG A 115 -13.12 16.91 17.10
C ARG A 115 -12.35 18.09 16.53
N GLY A 116 -12.65 18.54 15.31
CA GLY A 116 -12.02 19.69 14.68
C GLY A 116 -10.69 19.38 13.97
N TYR A 117 -10.38 18.11 13.70
CA TYR A 117 -9.24 17.77 12.86
C TYR A 117 -9.58 17.94 11.38
N GLN A 118 -8.65 18.54 10.65
CA GLN A 118 -8.64 18.61 9.20
C GLN A 118 -7.84 17.42 8.67
N ILE A 119 -8.46 16.62 7.80
CA ILE A 119 -7.79 15.47 7.17
C ILE A 119 -7.25 15.92 5.83
N VAL A 120 -5.92 15.93 5.68
CA VAL A 120 -5.22 16.39 4.49
C VAL A 120 -4.39 15.23 3.91
N PRO A 121 -4.65 14.81 2.67
CA PRO A 121 -3.83 13.78 2.03
C PRO A 121 -2.45 14.35 1.70
N LEU A 122 -1.39 13.71 2.22
CA LEU A 122 -0.01 14.10 2.00
C LEU A 122 0.83 12.91 1.50
N PRO A 123 1.82 13.13 0.63
CA PRO A 123 2.75 12.07 0.25
C PRO A 123 3.60 11.63 1.45
N SER A 124 3.92 10.34 1.54
CA SER A 124 4.84 9.79 2.54
C SER A 124 6.25 10.35 2.35
N CYS A 125 6.92 10.72 3.43
CA CYS A 125 8.31 11.17 3.36
C CYS A 125 9.23 10.03 2.87
N PRO A 126 10.21 10.33 1.99
CA PRO A 126 11.22 9.35 1.61
C PRO A 126 12.04 8.99 2.86
N SER A 127 12.41 7.70 3.01
CA SER A 127 13.10 7.18 4.20
C SER A 127 14.35 7.98 4.57
N ARG A 128 15.12 8.44 3.57
CA ARG A 128 16.33 9.26 3.76
C ARG A 128 16.09 10.66 4.35
N ALA A 129 14.86 11.18 4.30
CA ALA A 129 14.55 12.52 4.79
C ALA A 129 14.22 12.56 6.30
N VAL A 130 14.06 11.40 6.94
CA VAL A 130 13.65 11.30 8.35
C VAL A 130 14.86 10.98 9.22
N THR A 131 15.47 12.00 9.83
CA THR A 131 16.54 11.84 10.82
C THR A 131 15.97 11.61 12.23
N ASP A 132 16.75 11.03 13.14
CA ASP A 132 16.33 10.82 14.54
C ASP A 132 16.08 12.15 15.27
N GLU A 133 16.87 13.17 14.96
CA GLU A 133 16.66 14.53 15.47
C GLU A 133 15.33 15.12 15.00
N ALA A 134 15.01 14.94 13.70
CA ALA A 134 13.72 15.35 13.17
C ALA A 134 12.57 14.61 13.86
N ARG A 135 12.70 13.28 14.04
CA ARG A 135 11.70 12.47 14.74
C ARG A 135 11.42 12.96 16.17
N THR A 136 12.47 13.35 16.90
CA THR A 136 12.35 13.89 18.27
C THR A 136 11.58 15.20 18.29
N ARG A 137 11.84 16.12 17.35
CA ARG A 137 11.08 17.41 17.28
C ARG A 137 9.62 17.22 16.93
N LEU A 138 9.29 16.14 16.21
CA LEU A 138 7.95 15.85 15.74
C LEU A 138 7.03 15.27 16.83
N THR A 139 7.55 14.97 18.04
CA THR A 139 6.73 14.48 19.16
C THR A 139 6.06 15.58 19.98
N ASP A 140 6.57 16.81 19.92
CA ASP A 140 6.10 17.88 20.80
C ASP A 140 4.72 18.43 20.38
N ARG A 141 4.55 18.66 19.09
CA ARG A 141 3.32 19.23 18.51
C ARG A 141 3.11 18.84 17.05
N LEU A 142 1.87 18.90 16.61
CA LEU A 142 1.54 18.78 15.19
C LEU A 142 1.94 20.04 14.43
N PHE A 143 2.63 19.87 13.30
CA PHE A 143 2.95 20.97 12.41
C PHE A 143 1.85 21.16 11.36
N ALA A 144 1.58 22.41 11.01
CA ALA A 144 0.63 22.72 9.95
C ALA A 144 1.13 22.14 8.62
N PRO A 145 0.24 21.55 7.79
CA PRO A 145 0.63 21.14 6.45
C PRO A 145 1.01 22.39 5.65
N VAL A 146 2.25 22.42 5.15
CA VAL A 146 2.76 23.47 4.26
C VAL A 146 2.81 22.94 2.82
N PRO A 147 2.85 23.82 1.80
CA PRO A 147 3.17 23.40 0.44
C PRO A 147 4.46 22.58 0.43
N ASP A 148 4.48 21.49 -0.35
CA ASP A 148 5.58 20.53 -0.46
C ASP A 148 5.90 19.77 0.84
N ALA A 149 4.95 19.68 1.78
CA ALA A 149 5.10 18.80 2.93
C ALA A 149 4.97 17.32 2.54
N CYS A 150 5.65 16.46 3.29
CA CYS A 150 5.40 15.02 3.35
C CYS A 150 5.02 14.62 4.76
N ALA A 151 4.24 13.55 4.89
CA ALA A 151 3.86 12.97 6.17
C ALA A 151 4.83 11.85 6.57
N VAL A 152 5.18 11.80 7.86
CA VAL A 152 5.98 10.76 8.48
C VAL A 152 5.23 10.19 9.68
N GLN A 153 5.18 8.87 9.77
CA GLN A 153 4.61 8.18 10.93
C GLN A 153 5.57 8.29 12.13
N ILE A 154 5.08 8.84 13.25
CA ILE A 154 5.87 9.04 14.47
C ILE A 154 5.48 8.03 15.55
N THR A 155 4.18 7.78 15.72
CA THR A 155 3.65 6.75 16.64
C THR A 155 2.75 5.78 15.86
N GLN A 156 2.10 4.84 16.54
CA GLN A 156 1.14 3.94 15.86
C GLN A 156 -0.06 4.68 15.26
N ARG A 157 -0.46 5.81 15.84
CA ARG A 157 -1.67 6.56 15.46
C ARG A 157 -1.38 7.96 14.93
N GLY A 158 -0.25 8.54 15.32
CA GLY A 158 0.13 9.90 15.02
C GLY A 158 1.20 9.98 13.93
N SER A 159 0.89 10.76 12.91
CA SER A 159 1.85 11.25 11.93
C SER A 159 2.14 12.73 12.18
N ASN A 160 3.23 13.22 11.59
CA ASN A 160 3.56 14.63 11.56
C ASN A 160 4.19 14.96 10.21
N VAL A 161 4.43 16.24 9.94
CA VAL A 161 4.87 16.68 8.62
C VAL A 161 6.28 17.23 8.61
N LEU A 162 7.00 16.95 7.53
CA LEU A 162 8.29 17.54 7.21
C LEU A 162 8.17 18.26 5.87
N ARG A 163 8.85 19.39 5.74
CA ARG A 163 9.02 20.02 4.43
C ARG A 163 9.91 19.13 3.58
N GLN A 164 9.47 18.75 2.39
CA GLN A 164 10.33 18.04 1.46
C GLN A 164 11.49 18.95 1.07
N VAL A 165 12.71 18.52 1.36
CA VAL A 165 13.90 19.07 0.73
C VAL A 165 13.98 18.39 -0.63
N ALA A 166 13.88 19.17 -1.70
CA ALA A 166 14.04 18.65 -3.06
C ALA A 166 15.35 17.82 -3.15
N PRO A 167 15.35 16.71 -3.91
CA PRO A 167 16.56 15.91 -4.12
C PRO A 167 17.67 16.71 -4.81
#